data_AF-A0A5C6A1E0-F1
#
_entry.id   AF-A0A5C6A1E0-F1
#
_cell.length_a   1.000
_cell.length_b   1.000
_cell.length_c   1.000
_cell.angle_alpha   90.00
_cell.angle_beta   90.00
_cell.angle_gamma   90.00
#
_symmetry.space_group_name_H-M   'P 1'
#
loop_
_entity.id
_entity.type
_entity.pdbx_description
1 polymer ?
#
loop_
_entity_poly.entity_id
_entity_poly.type
_entity_poly.pdbx_seq_one_letter_code
_entity_poly.pdbx_strand_id
1 'polypeptide(L)'
;MNYPDDSMPQPDSASLPAASPYEASYYSGPERRITFEDPTVNVHTGFGRRRTDNYLESMIASASPARLRLMLIEKGVEVARHLAGVWRDTPGKRGTNEHSLKLFELLSELLSGVTDKNVEVCRTVADMYVFLCQHLIAAEENGDASMIDEIRLVLETEAETWRMVCAQEGGQSSPQSRAAQLLGGDKPSSGGLNLQG
;
A
#
# COMPACT_ATOMS: atom_id res chain seq x y z
N MET A 1 34.64 81.30 2.44
CA MET A 1 34.07 80.22 1.61
C MET A 1 32.65 80.00 2.11
N ASN A 2 31.69 80.61 1.43
CA ASN A 2 30.26 80.58 1.74
C ASN A 2 29.64 79.30 1.15
N TYR A 3 28.84 78.58 1.92
CA TYR A 3 27.84 77.64 1.40
C TYR A 3 26.45 78.16 1.79
N PRO A 4 25.48 78.19 0.87
CA PRO A 4 24.19 78.81 1.10
C PRO A 4 23.23 77.87 1.83
N ASP A 5 22.38 78.53 2.60
CA ASP A 5 21.09 78.12 3.14
C ASP A 5 20.16 77.67 2.00
N ASP A 6 19.58 76.47 2.11
CA ASP A 6 18.41 76.11 1.32
C ASP A 6 17.46 75.23 2.13
N SER A 7 16.20 75.64 2.10
CA SER A 7 15.15 75.33 3.05
C SER A 7 14.47 73.99 2.75
N MET A 8 14.26 73.18 3.79
CA MET A 8 13.37 72.01 3.77
C MET A 8 11.90 72.46 3.77
N PRO A 9 11.04 71.99 2.84
CA PRO A 9 9.60 72.13 3.01
C PRO A 9 9.01 70.87 3.69
N GLN A 10 8.10 71.11 4.63
CA GLN A 10 7.28 70.12 5.34
C GLN A 10 6.25 69.47 4.41
N PRO A 11 5.79 68.22 4.68
CA PRO A 11 4.70 67.61 3.94
C PRO A 11 3.34 68.06 4.49
N ASP A 12 2.60 68.83 3.69
CA ASP A 12 1.20 69.19 3.95
C ASP A 12 0.24 68.08 3.52
N SER A 13 -0.79 67.89 4.35
CA SER A 13 -1.85 66.91 4.17
C SER A 13 -3.02 67.49 3.36
N ALA A 14 -3.64 66.60 2.57
CA ALA A 14 -4.99 66.65 2.01
C ALA A 14 -5.22 67.44 0.70
N SER A 15 -5.37 66.69 -0.40
CA SER A 15 -6.59 66.68 -1.24
C SER A 15 -6.49 65.60 -2.33
N LEU A 16 -7.35 64.58 -2.23
CA LEU A 16 -7.61 63.59 -3.29
C LEU A 16 -8.49 64.23 -4.37
N PRO A 17 -8.29 63.92 -5.66
CA PRO A 17 -9.29 63.07 -6.30
C PRO A 17 -8.76 62.16 -7.44
N ALA A 18 -9.70 61.33 -7.93
CA ALA A 18 -9.67 60.44 -9.10
C ALA A 18 -9.13 59.02 -8.88
N ALA A 19 -9.94 58.21 -8.17
CA ALA A 19 -9.90 56.77 -8.26
C ALA A 19 -10.37 56.31 -9.65
N SER A 20 -9.54 55.46 -10.26
CA SER A 20 -9.73 54.75 -11.53
C SER A 20 -10.89 53.74 -11.46
N PRO A 21 -11.60 53.48 -12.57
CA PRO A 21 -12.90 52.81 -12.58
C PRO A 21 -12.74 51.29 -12.60
N TYR A 22 -12.85 50.66 -11.43
CA TYR A 22 -13.19 49.24 -11.37
C TYR A 22 -14.01 48.95 -10.10
N GLU A 23 -15.15 49.64 -9.98
CA GLU A 23 -16.22 49.17 -9.10
C GLU A 23 -17.18 48.28 -9.88
N ALA A 24 -17.31 47.05 -9.36
CA ALA A 24 -18.59 46.45 -9.01
C ALA A 24 -19.80 46.88 -9.88
N SER A 25 -20.00 46.19 -10.99
CA SER A 25 -21.34 46.05 -11.56
C SER A 25 -21.94 44.72 -11.10
N TYR A 26 -22.93 44.90 -10.24
CA TYR A 26 -23.86 43.93 -9.71
C TYR A 26 -24.57 43.14 -10.82
N TYR A 27 -24.79 41.86 -10.53
CA TYR A 27 -25.92 41.01 -10.94
C TYR A 27 -26.83 41.58 -12.04
N SER A 28 -26.78 40.97 -13.23
CA SER A 28 -27.96 40.90 -14.10
C SER A 28 -27.88 39.77 -15.15
N GLY A 29 -28.72 38.73 -14.98
CA GLY A 29 -29.28 37.90 -16.05
C GLY A 29 -28.88 36.40 -16.07
N PRO A 30 -29.75 35.48 -16.52
CA PRO A 30 -31.22 35.41 -16.39
C PRO A 30 -31.66 34.22 -15.51
N GLU A 31 -32.80 34.39 -14.83
CA GLU A 31 -33.44 33.35 -14.03
C GLU A 31 -33.78 32.11 -14.87
N ARG A 32 -33.01 31.03 -14.72
CA ARG A 32 -33.51 29.69 -15.02
C ARG A 32 -34.30 29.22 -13.81
N ARG A 33 -35.61 29.44 -13.89
CA ARG A 33 -36.65 28.79 -13.10
C ARG A 33 -36.33 27.30 -12.95
N ILE A 34 -35.86 26.87 -11.78
CA ILE A 34 -35.78 25.46 -11.40
C ILE A 34 -37.21 25.00 -11.18
N THR A 35 -37.83 24.46 -12.23
CA THR A 35 -39.03 23.65 -12.09
C THR A 35 -38.62 22.34 -11.42
N PHE A 36 -39.05 22.17 -10.18
CA PHE A 36 -39.18 20.85 -9.56
C PHE A 36 -40.16 20.02 -10.40
N GLU A 37 -39.65 18.97 -11.06
CA GLU A 37 -40.32 17.68 -11.31
C GLU A 37 -39.46 16.82 -12.24
N ASP A 38 -38.75 15.82 -11.68
CA ASP A 38 -38.84 14.41 -12.07
C ASP A 38 -38.06 13.53 -11.06
N PRO A 39 -38.71 12.61 -10.31
CA PRO A 39 -38.07 11.86 -9.24
C PRO A 39 -37.57 10.48 -9.71
N THR A 40 -36.74 10.36 -10.75
CA THR A 40 -36.06 9.07 -11.04
C THR A 40 -34.75 9.23 -11.82
N VAL A 41 -33.71 9.84 -11.23
CA VAL A 41 -32.34 9.63 -11.71
C VAL A 41 -31.57 8.84 -10.67
N ASN A 42 -31.85 7.53 -10.66
CA ASN A 42 -31.05 6.59 -9.91
C ASN A 42 -29.71 6.41 -10.65
N VAL A 43 -28.72 7.23 -10.30
CA VAL A 43 -27.32 7.09 -10.75
C VAL A 43 -26.74 5.85 -10.07
N HIS A 44 -27.09 4.66 -10.59
CA HIS A 44 -26.42 3.42 -10.27
C HIS A 44 -25.22 3.21 -11.22
N THR A 45 -24.24 4.10 -11.16
CA THR A 45 -22.89 3.79 -11.63
C THR A 45 -22.19 2.94 -10.57
N GLY A 46 -22.47 1.63 -10.56
CA GLY A 46 -21.90 0.74 -9.56
C GLY A 46 -22.23 -0.74 -9.75
N PHE A 47 -21.95 -1.30 -10.93
CA PHE A 47 -22.20 -2.72 -11.22
C PHE A 47 -20.97 -3.52 -11.67
N GLY A 48 -19.75 -2.97 -11.51
CA GLY A 48 -18.50 -3.67 -11.81
C GLY A 48 -17.70 -4.16 -10.59
N ARG A 49 -17.77 -3.46 -9.44
CA ARG A 49 -16.96 -3.78 -8.24
C ARG A 49 -17.48 -4.96 -7.39
N ARG A 50 -18.81 -5.07 -7.24
CA ARG A 50 -19.43 -5.93 -6.21
C ARG A 50 -19.16 -7.44 -6.34
N ARG A 51 -18.92 -7.97 -7.54
CA ARG A 51 -18.73 -9.42 -7.73
C ARG A 51 -17.31 -9.89 -7.40
N THR A 52 -16.29 -9.11 -7.78
CA THR A 52 -14.89 -9.42 -7.48
C THR A 52 -14.62 -9.25 -5.99
N ASP A 53 -15.24 -8.23 -5.36
CA ASP A 53 -15.12 -7.97 -3.92
C ASP A 53 -15.69 -9.13 -3.09
N ASN A 54 -16.90 -9.63 -3.42
CA ASN A 54 -17.50 -10.77 -2.71
C ASN A 54 -16.68 -12.07 -2.83
N TYR A 55 -16.07 -12.33 -4.00
CA TYR A 55 -15.21 -13.50 -4.20
C TYR A 55 -13.92 -13.38 -3.39
N LEU A 56 -13.30 -12.20 -3.41
CA LEU A 56 -12.11 -11.92 -2.61
C LEU A 56 -12.40 -12.05 -1.11
N GLU A 57 -13.50 -11.47 -0.63
CA GLU A 57 -13.94 -11.59 0.77
C GLU A 57 -14.15 -13.06 1.17
N SER A 58 -14.80 -13.85 0.32
CA SER A 58 -15.01 -15.28 0.57
C SER A 58 -13.69 -16.07 0.62
N MET A 59 -12.75 -15.74 -0.26
CA MET A 59 -11.40 -16.34 -0.23
C MET A 59 -10.63 -15.94 1.03
N ILE A 60 -10.67 -14.67 1.43
CA ILE A 60 -10.01 -14.18 2.64
C ILE A 60 -10.60 -14.88 3.87
N ALA A 61 -11.92 -14.97 3.96
CA ALA A 61 -12.62 -15.55 5.11
C ALA A 61 -12.31 -17.05 5.33
N SER A 62 -11.87 -17.76 4.30
CA SER A 62 -11.58 -19.20 4.34
C SER A 62 -10.11 -19.55 4.19
N ALA A 63 -9.22 -18.56 4.02
CA ALA A 63 -7.80 -18.78 3.79
C ALA A 63 -7.07 -19.20 5.07
N SER A 64 -6.05 -20.08 4.93
CA SER A 64 -5.10 -20.34 6.00
C SER A 64 -4.24 -19.08 6.29
N PRO A 65 -3.63 -18.96 7.47
CA PRO A 65 -2.72 -17.86 7.77
C PRO A 65 -1.58 -17.71 6.75
N ALA A 66 -0.99 -18.83 6.29
CA ALA A 66 0.02 -18.80 5.24
C ALA A 66 -0.52 -18.27 3.91
N ARG A 67 -1.76 -18.65 3.55
CA ARG A 67 -2.41 -18.14 2.34
C ARG A 67 -2.72 -16.65 2.43
N LEU A 68 -3.17 -16.14 3.58
CA LEU A 68 -3.39 -14.70 3.78
C LEU A 68 -2.08 -13.91 3.62
N ARG A 69 -0.98 -14.40 4.19
CA ARG A 69 0.34 -13.79 4.00
C ARG A 69 0.77 -13.78 2.54
N LEU A 70 0.60 -14.90 1.84
CA LEU A 70 0.87 -14.98 0.40
C LEU A 70 0.03 -13.96 -0.39
N MET A 71 -1.25 -13.79 -0.08
CA MET A 71 -2.12 -12.81 -0.74
C MET A 71 -1.63 -11.36 -0.55
N LEU A 72 -1.11 -11.01 0.63
CA LEU A 72 -0.50 -9.69 0.86
C LEU A 72 0.76 -9.48 0.04
N ILE A 73 1.63 -10.50 -0.05
CA ILE A 73 2.86 -10.44 -0.85
C ILE A 73 2.53 -10.32 -2.34
N GLU A 74 1.62 -11.16 -2.85
CA GLU A 74 1.15 -11.11 -4.24
C GLU A 74 0.58 -9.72 -4.56
N LYS A 75 -0.19 -9.13 -3.62
CA LYS A 75 -0.68 -7.77 -3.80
C LYS A 75 0.44 -6.72 -3.81
N GLY A 76 1.44 -6.88 -2.95
CA GLY A 76 2.64 -6.02 -2.93
C GLY A 76 3.37 -6.03 -4.26
N VAL A 77 3.56 -7.21 -4.88
CA VAL A 77 4.16 -7.36 -6.22
C VAL A 77 3.37 -6.60 -7.29
N GLU A 78 2.05 -6.73 -7.30
CA GLU A 78 1.18 -6.01 -8.24
C GLU A 78 1.31 -4.49 -8.09
N VAL A 79 1.26 -3.99 -6.85
CA VAL A 79 1.34 -2.56 -6.55
C VAL A 79 2.71 -2.01 -6.93
N ALA A 80 3.80 -2.71 -6.60
CA ALA A 80 5.16 -2.32 -6.97
C ALA A 80 5.33 -2.27 -8.50
N ARG A 81 4.82 -3.26 -9.23
CA ARG A 81 4.85 -3.28 -10.71
C ARG A 81 4.11 -2.07 -11.30
N HIS A 82 2.93 -1.76 -10.77
CA HIS A 82 2.14 -0.63 -11.24
C HIS A 82 2.83 0.71 -10.93
N LEU A 83 3.32 0.88 -9.71
CA LEU A 83 4.06 2.07 -9.26
C LEU A 83 5.28 2.34 -10.16
N ALA A 84 6.11 1.32 -10.41
CA ALA A 84 7.26 1.44 -11.30
C ALA A 84 6.85 1.79 -12.75
N GLY A 85 5.71 1.29 -13.23
CA GLY A 85 5.16 1.67 -14.53
C GLY A 85 4.79 3.16 -14.59
N VAL A 86 4.02 3.62 -13.60
CA VAL A 86 3.56 5.02 -13.50
C VAL A 86 4.74 6.00 -13.48
N TRP A 87 5.79 5.69 -12.73
CA TRP A 87 6.98 6.55 -12.63
C TRP A 87 7.82 6.60 -13.91
N ARG A 88 7.89 5.49 -14.66
CA ARG A 88 8.54 5.48 -15.98
C ARG A 88 7.74 6.27 -17.02
N ASP A 89 6.41 6.16 -16.98
CA ASP A 89 5.53 6.84 -17.93
C ASP A 89 5.41 8.35 -17.65
N THR A 90 5.59 8.75 -16.38
CA THR A 90 5.48 10.15 -15.95
C THR A 90 6.71 10.61 -15.17
N PRO A 91 7.89 10.68 -15.81
CA PRO A 91 9.13 11.04 -15.14
C PRO A 91 9.04 12.46 -14.56
N GLY A 92 9.43 12.63 -13.29
CA GLY A 92 9.49 13.92 -12.62
C GLY A 92 8.19 14.42 -11.98
N LYS A 93 7.10 13.64 -12.01
CA LYS A 93 5.89 13.98 -11.24
C LYS A 93 6.12 13.69 -9.75
N ARG A 94 6.52 14.73 -9.02
CA ARG A 94 6.78 14.69 -7.58
C ARG A 94 5.49 14.93 -6.80
N GLY A 95 5.22 14.06 -5.84
CA GLY A 95 4.05 14.14 -4.95
C GLY A 95 3.65 12.78 -4.44
N THR A 96 2.86 12.76 -3.36
CA THR A 96 2.36 11.54 -2.73
C THR A 96 1.68 10.63 -3.76
N ASN A 97 2.30 9.48 -4.02
CA ASN A 97 1.70 8.46 -4.86
C ASN A 97 0.86 7.50 -4.01
N GLU A 98 -0.44 7.41 -4.28
CA GLU A 98 -1.35 6.49 -3.57
C GLU A 98 -0.85 5.03 -3.62
N HIS A 99 -0.18 4.62 -4.71
CA HIS A 99 0.41 3.29 -4.83
C HIS A 99 1.65 3.10 -3.97
N SER A 100 2.43 4.16 -3.76
CA SER A 100 3.57 4.11 -2.84
C SER A 100 3.10 3.99 -1.39
N LEU A 101 2.12 4.80 -1.00
CA LEU A 101 1.49 4.66 0.33
C LEU A 101 0.89 3.26 0.51
N LYS A 102 0.22 2.73 -0.51
CA LYS A 102 -0.35 1.38 -0.46
C LYS A 102 0.73 0.30 -0.33
N LEU A 103 1.85 0.44 -1.03
CA LEU A 103 2.98 -0.48 -0.91
C LEU A 103 3.58 -0.42 0.50
N PHE A 104 3.73 0.78 1.06
CA PHE A 104 4.22 0.98 2.42
C PHE A 104 3.31 0.33 3.48
N GLU A 105 1.99 0.48 3.35
CA GLU A 105 1.01 -0.20 4.22
C GLU A 105 1.17 -1.72 4.17
N LEU A 106 1.30 -2.29 2.96
CA LEU A 106 1.46 -3.73 2.77
C LEU A 106 2.76 -4.25 3.40
N LEU A 107 3.88 -3.54 3.19
CA LEU A 107 5.17 -3.90 3.79
C LEU A 107 5.14 -3.80 5.32
N SER A 108 4.49 -2.77 5.86
CA SER A 108 4.34 -2.56 7.29
C SER A 108 3.47 -3.65 7.94
N GLU A 109 2.43 -4.10 7.25
CA GLU A 109 1.60 -5.23 7.68
C GLU A 109 2.36 -6.56 7.63
N LEU A 110 3.16 -6.79 6.59
CA LEU A 110 4.01 -7.98 6.50
C LEU A 110 5.07 -8.03 7.62
N LEU A 111 5.61 -6.87 7.99
CA LEU A 111 6.51 -6.69 9.13
C LEU A 111 5.79 -6.93 10.47
N SER A 112 4.58 -6.39 10.64
CA SER A 112 3.80 -6.58 11.88
C SER A 112 3.45 -8.06 12.12
N GLY A 113 3.26 -8.83 11.04
CA GLY A 113 3.03 -10.27 11.08
C GLY A 113 4.25 -11.11 11.49
N VAL A 114 5.44 -10.52 11.68
CA VAL A 114 6.64 -11.23 12.15
C VAL A 114 6.71 -11.14 13.68
N THR A 115 6.33 -12.22 14.37
CA THR A 115 6.04 -12.18 15.82
C THR A 115 7.15 -12.70 16.73
N ASP A 116 7.93 -13.71 16.33
CA ASP A 116 8.94 -14.33 17.20
C ASP A 116 10.34 -13.76 16.99
N LYS A 117 10.71 -12.76 17.80
CA LYS A 117 12.04 -12.10 17.71
C LYS A 117 13.19 -12.97 18.23
N ASN A 118 12.93 -14.08 18.91
CA ASN A 118 13.97 -14.97 19.43
C ASN A 118 14.44 -15.98 18.38
N VAL A 119 13.66 -16.14 17.31
CA VAL A 119 14.01 -16.98 16.16
C VAL A 119 14.82 -16.16 15.17
N GLU A 120 16.03 -16.62 14.85
CA GLU A 120 16.95 -15.90 13.98
C GLU A 120 16.34 -15.57 12.60
N VAL A 121 15.65 -16.53 11.98
CA VAL A 121 14.99 -16.30 10.69
C VAL A 121 13.94 -15.19 10.76
N CYS A 122 13.17 -15.11 11.85
CA CYS A 122 12.18 -14.05 12.03
C CYS A 122 12.85 -12.68 12.18
N ARG A 123 14.00 -12.59 12.87
CA ARG A 123 14.78 -11.35 12.92
C ARG A 123 15.27 -10.92 11.54
N THR A 124 15.86 -11.85 10.78
CA THR A 124 16.33 -11.56 9.42
C THR A 124 15.20 -11.12 8.50
N VAL A 125 14.04 -11.76 8.58
CA VAL A 125 12.85 -11.39 7.79
C VAL A 125 12.29 -10.03 8.22
N ALA A 126 12.27 -9.72 9.51
CA ALA A 126 11.87 -8.39 9.99
C ALA A 126 12.82 -7.30 9.48
N ASP A 127 14.14 -7.51 9.58
CA ASP A 127 15.16 -6.59 9.08
C ASP A 127 15.01 -6.36 7.57
N MET A 128 14.70 -7.42 6.81
CA MET A 128 14.38 -7.31 5.38
C MET A 128 13.20 -6.39 5.12
N TYR A 129 12.06 -6.54 5.80
CA TYR A 129 10.90 -5.66 5.57
C TYR A 129 11.17 -4.22 6.02
N VAL A 130 11.91 -4.01 7.11
CA VAL A 130 12.37 -2.67 7.52
C VAL A 130 13.21 -2.03 6.42
N PHE A 131 14.16 -2.80 5.84
CA PHE A 131 14.96 -2.34 4.72
C PHE A 131 14.10 -1.99 3.51
N LEU A 132 13.12 -2.83 3.13
CA LEU A 132 12.21 -2.54 2.01
C LEU A 132 11.39 -1.26 2.23
N CYS A 133 10.91 -1.02 3.47
CA CYS A 133 10.22 0.22 3.80
C CYS A 133 11.12 1.46 3.65
N GLN A 134 12.38 1.37 4.10
CA GLN A 134 13.35 2.46 3.93
C GLN A 134 13.70 2.69 2.46
N HIS A 135 13.87 1.60 1.70
CA HIS A 135 14.15 1.64 0.26
C HIS A 135 13.02 2.29 -0.53
N LEU A 136 11.77 2.02 -0.16
CA LEU A 136 10.59 2.66 -0.74
C LEU A 136 10.57 4.18 -0.47
N ILE A 137 10.85 4.60 0.76
CA ILE A 137 10.89 6.03 1.12
C ILE A 137 11.96 6.75 0.28
N ALA A 138 13.16 6.17 0.16
CA ALA A 138 14.23 6.74 -0.66
C ALA A 138 13.88 6.77 -2.16
N ALA A 139 13.15 5.77 -2.65
CA ALA A 139 12.66 5.72 -4.02
C ALA A 139 11.62 6.83 -4.28
N GLU A 140 10.72 7.11 -3.32
CA GLU A 140 9.70 8.16 -3.41
C GLU A 140 10.32 9.56 -3.57
N GLU A 141 11.39 9.86 -2.83
CA GLU A 141 12.07 11.16 -2.87
C GLU A 141 12.57 11.51 -4.28
N ASN A 142 13.02 10.50 -5.02
CA ASN A 142 13.64 10.65 -6.34
C ASN A 142 12.71 10.26 -7.50
N GLY A 143 11.59 9.58 -7.22
CA GLY A 143 10.74 8.94 -8.23
C GLY A 143 11.48 7.82 -8.97
N ASP A 144 12.34 7.06 -8.28
CA ASP A 144 13.20 6.05 -8.90
C ASP A 144 12.47 4.72 -9.10
N ALA A 145 12.02 4.48 -10.34
CA ALA A 145 11.32 3.25 -10.70
C ALA A 145 12.20 1.99 -10.58
N SER A 146 13.53 2.12 -10.68
CA SER A 146 14.46 1.00 -10.60
C SER A 146 14.52 0.46 -9.18
N MET A 147 14.55 1.34 -8.18
CA MET A 147 14.47 0.95 -6.76
C MET A 147 13.16 0.21 -6.46
N ILE A 148 12.04 0.61 -7.09
CA ILE A 148 10.76 -0.11 -6.96
C ILE A 148 10.82 -1.50 -7.59
N ASP A 149 11.53 -1.70 -8.71
CA ASP A 149 11.73 -3.04 -9.26
C ASP A 149 12.55 -3.94 -8.34
N GLU A 150 13.53 -3.38 -7.62
CA GLU A 150 14.32 -4.14 -6.64
C GLU A 150 13.43 -4.62 -5.48
N ILE A 151 12.55 -3.76 -4.97
CA ILE A 151 11.53 -4.15 -3.98
C ILE A 151 10.63 -5.26 -4.56
N ARG A 152 10.18 -5.10 -5.80
CA ARG A 152 9.34 -6.09 -6.47
C ARG A 152 10.04 -7.45 -6.55
N LEU A 153 11.32 -7.48 -6.90
CA LEU A 153 12.10 -8.72 -7.05
C LEU A 153 12.20 -9.48 -5.72
N VAL A 154 12.41 -8.77 -4.60
CA VAL A 154 12.42 -9.37 -3.27
C VAL A 154 11.05 -9.95 -2.93
N LEU A 155 9.97 -9.20 -3.19
CA LEU A 155 8.60 -9.67 -2.96
C LEU A 155 8.23 -10.86 -3.86
N GLU A 156 8.71 -10.92 -5.11
CA GLU A 156 8.50 -12.05 -6.02
C GLU A 156 9.20 -13.32 -5.48
N THR A 157 10.39 -13.18 -4.92
CA THR A 157 11.14 -14.29 -4.29
C THR A 157 10.44 -14.78 -3.02
N GLU A 158 9.95 -13.85 -2.20
CA GLU A 158 9.17 -14.16 -1.00
C GLU A 158 7.84 -14.85 -1.38
N ALA A 159 7.16 -14.38 -2.43
CA ALA A 159 5.93 -15.00 -2.93
C ALA A 159 6.18 -16.46 -3.34
N GLU A 160 7.29 -16.75 -4.02
CA GLU A 160 7.65 -18.12 -4.37
C GLU A 160 7.87 -19.00 -3.13
N THR A 161 8.54 -18.45 -2.11
CA THR A 161 8.74 -19.13 -0.83
C THR A 161 7.41 -19.47 -0.17
N TRP A 162 6.48 -18.53 -0.09
CA TRP A 162 5.16 -18.75 0.52
C TRP A 162 4.24 -19.62 -0.32
N ARG A 163 4.40 -19.67 -1.66
CA ARG A 163 3.73 -20.66 -2.51
C ARG A 163 4.13 -22.09 -2.13
N MET A 164 5.43 -22.32 -1.90
CA MET A 164 5.92 -23.62 -1.44
C MET A 164 5.36 -23.99 -0.05
N VAL A 165 5.28 -23.03 0.88
CA VAL A 165 4.68 -23.25 2.21
C VAL A 165 3.20 -23.63 2.09
N CYS A 166 2.42 -22.88 1.31
CA CYS A 166 1.00 -23.19 1.09
C CYS A 166 0.81 -24.58 0.45
N ALA A 167 1.68 -24.97 -0.49
CA ALA A 167 1.65 -26.30 -1.10
C ALA A 167 1.94 -27.42 -0.08
N GLN A 168 2.85 -27.19 0.87
CA GLN A 168 3.14 -28.12 1.95
C GLN A 168 1.96 -28.28 2.91
N GLU A 169 1.27 -27.19 3.29
CA GLU A 169 0.05 -27.26 4.12
C GLU A 169 -1.06 -28.08 3.44
N GLY A 170 -1.27 -27.87 2.13
CA GLY A 170 -2.22 -28.64 1.34
C GLY A 170 -1.84 -30.12 1.20
N GLY A 171 -0.54 -30.42 1.06
CA GLY A 171 -0.01 -31.79 0.94
C GLY A 171 0.01 -32.57 2.25
N GLN A 172 0.21 -31.92 3.40
CA GLN A 172 0.13 -32.53 4.74
C GLN A 172 -1.30 -32.99 5.09
N SER A 173 -2.30 -32.43 4.41
CA SER A 173 -3.72 -32.78 4.54
C SER A 173 -4.12 -34.03 3.71
N SER A 174 -3.16 -34.73 3.11
CA SER A 174 -3.41 -35.96 2.35
C SER A 174 -3.86 -37.11 3.28
N PRO A 175 -4.92 -37.87 2.95
CA PRO A 175 -5.45 -38.94 3.81
C PRO A 175 -4.43 -40.06 4.11
N GLN A 176 -3.38 -40.18 3.30
CA GLN A 176 -2.29 -41.14 3.48
C GLN A 176 -1.43 -40.86 4.73
N SER A 177 -1.27 -39.59 5.11
CA SER A 177 -0.53 -39.17 6.31
C SER A 177 -1.34 -39.45 7.59
N ARG A 178 -2.67 -39.28 7.53
CA ARG A 178 -3.58 -39.63 8.65
C ARG A 178 -3.70 -41.15 8.81
N ALA A 179 -3.73 -41.91 7.73
CA ALA A 179 -3.74 -43.38 7.78
C ALA A 179 -2.44 -43.94 8.38
N ALA A 180 -1.28 -43.38 8.03
CA ALA A 180 0.00 -43.79 8.60
C ALA A 180 0.13 -43.47 10.10
N GLN A 181 -0.42 -42.33 10.57
CA GLN A 181 -0.44 -41.99 11.99
C GLN A 181 -1.40 -42.86 12.82
N LEU A 182 -2.53 -43.29 12.25
CA LEU A 182 -3.47 -44.19 12.92
C LEU A 182 -2.97 -45.65 12.94
N LEU A 183 -2.16 -46.06 11.96
CA LEU A 183 -1.60 -47.42 11.86
C LEU A 183 -0.25 -47.59 12.59
N GLY A 184 0.43 -46.51 12.98
CA GLY A 184 1.71 -46.54 13.71
C GLY A 184 1.60 -46.52 15.24
N GLY A 185 0.37 -46.56 15.77
CA GLY A 185 0.05 -46.34 17.18
C GLY A 185 0.05 -47.57 18.09
N ASP A 186 0.73 -48.67 17.73
CA ASP A 186 0.91 -49.80 18.64
C ASP A 186 2.35 -50.30 18.58
N LYS A 187 3.18 -49.83 19.51
CA LYS A 187 4.46 -50.48 19.83
C LYS A 187 4.16 -51.69 20.70
N PRO A 188 4.35 -52.94 20.25
CA PRO A 188 4.45 -54.04 21.19
C PRO A 188 5.75 -53.87 21.97
N SER A 189 5.61 -53.68 23.27
CA SER A 189 6.66 -53.91 24.25
C SER A 189 7.10 -55.39 24.13
N SER A 190 8.13 -55.66 23.33
CA SER A 190 8.76 -56.98 23.29
C SER A 190 10.00 -56.92 24.17
N GLY A 191 9.78 -57.12 25.46
CA GLY A 191 10.82 -57.43 26.42
C GLY A 191 11.41 -58.82 26.17
N GLY A 192 12.74 -58.90 26.32
CA GLY A 192 13.46 -60.10 26.76
C GLY A 192 13.61 -61.24 25.75
N LEU A 193 14.87 -61.53 25.37
CA LEU A 193 15.45 -62.88 25.41
C LEU A 193 16.97 -62.79 25.19
N ASN A 194 17.71 -62.93 26.28
CA ASN A 194 19.14 -63.23 26.31
C ASN A 194 19.34 -64.65 25.77
N LEU A 195 20.26 -64.84 24.81
CA LEU A 195 20.83 -66.16 24.51
C LEU A 195 22.35 -66.05 24.42
N GLN A 196 22.95 -66.40 25.55
CA GLN A 196 24.33 -66.83 25.72
C GLN A 196 24.46 -68.24 25.16
N GLY A 197 25.48 -68.49 24.33
CA GLY A 197 25.85 -69.80 23.80
C GLY A 197 27.10 -69.71 22.95
#